data_AF-A0A2V2RS22-F1
#
_entry.id   AF-A0A2V2RS22-F1
#
_cell.length_a   1.000
_cell.length_b   1.000
_cell.length_c   1.000
_cell.angle_alpha   90.00
_cell.angle_beta   90.00
_cell.angle_gamma   90.00
#
_symmetry.space_group_name_H-M   'P 1'
#
loop_
_entity.id
_entity.type
_entity.pdbx_description
1 polymer ?
#
loop_
_entity_poly.entity_id
_entity_poly.type
_entity_poly.pdbx_seq_one_letter_code
_entity_poly.pdbx_strand_id
1 'polypeptide(L)'
;MSGGPSILTTAISHRSDRASHSLFLENSLLFTFAMHALGIVSMALLLLPGMPGGGTVDDSMRIHYIASHPWGWRIGWIPWQLTALSDLLLGIALIRTKWIPKIPAILTALVTLAAVIPDQVGQIAWITKGIELAQKDPAAYSNFEQRIFPWTAAWGATLYCFGALGWTWCFVAAKTWSRFLTLLSCVLWPLFFAVCLGPFFGMPSVIVAAGNGIGFFLLELWFILVAEEVFRRWRPETEYGRYSRWRHPKYSIYNSIANSHFLRAWGELLPTIAFRSDIRDVIYVNYIVDAERLQSLVPEGLELQRIGPHEEYALFTFLTYRHGNFGPRFLGPLRRLLPSPIQSNWRIHVVDPRNGHRGIYFVSTAISSTIHALSARLLSEGVSMHVLQKAEVNGTRVFLDPGSGTAPDCEAMLQPIDLPLDGPWSRCFDTWHDFLAYAVPQDRAMSTQAWRNRVTRQEIQLGIPLDICQPMTGKVFSRSATNIVGNAEPFCFRVPHVQFLFDREEYDRL
;
A
#
# COMPACT_ATOMS: atom_id res chain seq x y z
N MET A 1 -13.87 3.03 -47.00
CA MET A 1 -14.49 2.61 -45.72
C MET A 1 -13.65 3.19 -44.59
N SER A 2 -14.10 4.30 -44.04
CA SER A 2 -13.45 5.01 -42.93
C SER A 2 -13.67 4.23 -41.64
N GLY A 3 -12.60 3.62 -41.11
CA GLY A 3 -12.60 2.98 -39.81
C GLY A 3 -12.78 4.03 -38.71
N GLY A 4 -13.98 4.10 -38.14
CA GLY A 4 -14.22 4.88 -36.93
C GLY A 4 -13.42 4.29 -35.77
N PRO A 5 -12.93 5.11 -34.83
CA PRO A 5 -12.20 4.62 -33.66
C PRO A 5 -13.09 3.64 -32.89
N SER A 6 -12.55 2.46 -32.57
CA SER A 6 -13.27 1.42 -31.85
C SER A 6 -13.73 1.96 -30.50
N ILE A 7 -14.94 1.60 -30.08
CA ILE A 7 -15.57 2.00 -28.81
C ILE A 7 -14.66 1.71 -27.59
N LEU A 8 -13.77 0.70 -27.70
CA LEU A 8 -12.75 0.38 -26.71
C LEU A 8 -11.71 1.50 -26.52
N THR A 9 -11.29 2.18 -27.59
CA THR A 9 -10.26 3.22 -27.54
C THR A 9 -10.72 4.45 -26.74
N THR A 10 -12.01 4.80 -26.86
CA THR A 10 -12.63 5.93 -26.17
C THR A 10 -12.88 5.64 -24.67
N ALA A 11 -13.17 4.39 -24.32
CA ALA A 11 -13.36 3.98 -22.91
C ALA A 11 -12.02 3.97 -22.14
N ILE A 12 -10.92 3.60 -22.80
CA ILE A 12 -9.57 3.56 -22.21
C ILE A 12 -9.03 4.98 -21.97
N SER A 13 -9.18 5.90 -22.94
CA SER A 13 -8.71 7.30 -22.77
C SER A 13 -9.43 8.03 -21.63
N HIS A 14 -10.74 7.81 -21.48
CA HIS A 14 -11.51 8.42 -20.39
C HIS A 14 -11.18 7.88 -18.99
N ARG A 15 -10.56 6.70 -18.86
CA ARG A 15 -10.09 6.14 -17.57
C ARG A 15 -8.68 6.60 -17.22
N SER A 16 -7.79 6.73 -18.21
CA SER A 16 -6.42 7.24 -18.01
C SER A 16 -6.39 8.64 -17.37
N ASP A 17 -7.23 9.56 -17.87
CA ASP A 17 -7.40 10.91 -17.32
C ASP A 17 -8.10 10.97 -15.95
N ARG A 18 -8.71 9.86 -15.49
CA ARG A 18 -9.28 9.75 -14.15
C ARG A 18 -8.26 9.24 -13.14
N ALA A 19 -7.34 8.37 -13.57
CA ALA A 19 -6.26 7.84 -12.75
C ALA A 19 -5.26 8.92 -12.35
N SER A 20 -4.81 9.76 -13.30
CA SER A 20 -3.78 10.78 -13.06
C SER A 20 -4.18 11.83 -12.00
N HIS A 21 -5.40 12.34 -12.06
CA HIS A 21 -5.88 13.37 -11.13
C HIS A 21 -6.06 12.83 -9.71
N SER A 22 -6.43 11.55 -9.60
CA SER A 22 -6.65 10.90 -8.31
C SER A 22 -5.32 10.57 -7.65
N LEU A 23 -4.31 10.14 -8.43
CA LEU A 23 -2.97 9.92 -7.93
C LEU A 23 -2.33 11.19 -7.35
N PHE A 24 -2.63 12.36 -7.92
CA PHE A 24 -2.15 13.62 -7.35
C PHE A 24 -2.72 13.90 -5.96
N LEU A 25 -4.01 13.62 -5.73
CA LEU A 25 -4.62 13.71 -4.41
C LEU A 25 -4.05 12.68 -3.44
N GLU A 26 -3.86 11.44 -3.89
CA GLU A 26 -3.24 10.39 -3.08
C GLU A 26 -1.85 10.81 -2.58
N ASN A 27 -0.99 11.25 -3.50
CA ASN A 27 0.36 11.70 -3.16
C ASN A 27 0.34 12.96 -2.29
N SER A 28 -0.60 13.88 -2.51
CA SER A 28 -0.71 15.09 -1.70
C SER A 28 -1.11 14.77 -0.26
N LEU A 29 -2.00 13.80 -0.04
CA LEU A 29 -2.36 13.33 1.31
C LEU A 29 -1.17 12.66 2.02
N LEU A 30 -0.44 11.78 1.34
CA LEU A 30 0.76 11.14 1.90
C LEU A 30 1.85 12.17 2.23
N PHE A 31 2.07 13.14 1.34
CA PHE A 31 3.03 14.21 1.55
C PHE A 31 2.62 15.11 2.73
N THR A 32 1.33 15.47 2.82
CA THR A 32 0.81 16.29 3.92
C THR A 32 0.96 15.60 5.27
N PHE A 33 0.59 14.32 5.36
CA PHE A 33 0.84 13.48 6.54
C PHE A 33 2.32 13.49 6.93
N ALA A 34 3.23 13.22 5.98
CA ALA A 34 4.65 13.15 6.26
C ALA A 34 5.24 14.50 6.72
N MET A 35 4.84 15.60 6.10
CA MET A 35 5.35 16.93 6.46
C MET A 35 4.85 17.35 7.85
N HIS A 36 3.59 17.05 8.19
CA HIS A 36 3.06 17.35 9.53
C HIS A 36 3.74 16.50 10.60
N ALA A 37 3.94 15.19 10.36
CA ALA A 37 4.68 14.34 11.28
C ALA A 37 6.10 14.85 11.53
N LEU A 38 6.80 15.29 10.47
CA LEU A 38 8.12 15.93 10.59
C LEU A 38 8.05 17.29 11.30
N GLY A 39 6.99 18.08 11.08
CA GLY A 39 6.68 19.30 11.82
C GLY A 39 6.57 19.05 13.32
N ILE A 40 5.78 18.05 13.73
CA ILE A 40 5.60 17.66 15.13
C ILE A 40 6.93 17.23 15.75
N VAL A 41 7.70 16.37 15.06
CA VAL A 41 9.00 15.90 15.55
C VAL A 41 10.00 17.06 15.67
N SER A 42 10.09 17.92 14.66
CA SER A 42 10.98 19.09 14.69
C SER A 42 10.58 20.11 15.75
N MET A 43 9.28 20.31 15.97
CA MET A 43 8.78 21.11 17.08
C MET A 43 9.27 20.54 18.40
N ALA A 44 9.02 19.26 18.68
CA ALA A 44 9.40 18.61 19.93
C ALA A 44 10.92 18.63 20.20
N LEU A 45 11.74 18.42 19.16
CA LEU A 45 13.18 18.25 19.32
C LEU A 45 13.98 19.56 19.20
N LEU A 46 13.52 20.53 18.40
CA LEU A 46 14.31 21.70 18.01
C LEU A 46 13.67 23.04 18.35
N LEU A 47 12.34 23.15 18.27
CA LEU A 47 11.67 24.46 18.46
C LEU A 47 11.12 24.63 19.87
N LEU A 48 10.65 23.56 20.51
CA LEU A 48 9.95 23.61 21.78
C LEU A 48 10.68 24.46 22.85
N PRO A 49 12.02 24.34 23.05
CA PRO A 49 12.73 25.17 24.02
C PRO A 49 12.78 26.68 23.70
N GLY A 50 12.54 27.06 22.44
CA GLY A 50 12.48 28.45 21.98
C GLY A 50 11.07 29.02 21.84
N MET A 51 10.02 28.19 21.98
CA MET A 51 8.63 28.60 21.75
C MET A 51 7.94 29.11 23.04
N PRO A 52 7.08 30.14 22.95
CA PRO A 52 6.25 30.55 24.07
C PRO A 52 5.38 29.38 24.57
N GLY A 53 5.51 29.02 25.85
CA GLY A 53 4.80 27.88 26.45
C GLY A 53 5.43 26.49 26.23
N GLY A 54 6.59 26.41 25.58
CA GLY A 54 7.30 25.15 25.27
C GLY A 54 8.11 24.55 26.43
N GLY A 55 7.69 24.75 27.67
CA GLY A 55 8.30 24.12 28.85
C GLY A 55 9.43 24.90 29.53
N THR A 56 10.03 25.91 28.89
CA THR A 56 10.88 26.89 29.56
C THR A 56 10.02 28.01 30.15
N VAL A 57 9.97 28.11 31.48
CA VAL A 57 9.14 29.11 32.18
C VAL A 57 9.70 30.53 32.04
N ASP A 58 11.01 30.67 31.86
CA ASP A 58 11.69 31.96 31.75
C ASP A 58 11.93 32.36 30.28
N ASP A 59 11.39 33.51 29.89
CA ASP A 59 11.62 34.11 28.58
C ASP A 59 13.10 34.34 28.30
N SER A 60 13.92 34.66 29.31
CA SER A 60 15.34 34.91 29.11
C SER A 60 16.08 33.65 28.64
N MET A 61 15.76 32.49 29.22
CA MET A 61 16.32 31.19 28.81
C MET A 61 15.91 30.81 27.39
N ARG A 62 14.65 31.08 27.03
CA ARG A 62 14.09 30.80 25.71
C ARG A 62 14.76 31.64 24.62
N ILE A 63 14.93 32.94 24.87
CA ILE A 63 15.63 33.85 23.96
C ILE A 63 17.10 33.44 23.83
N HIS A 64 17.74 33.09 24.95
CA HIS A 64 19.10 32.59 24.95
C HIS A 64 19.26 31.30 24.13
N TYR A 65 18.29 30.38 24.18
CA TYR A 65 18.27 29.18 23.35
C TYR A 65 18.30 29.54 21.86
N ILE A 66 17.41 30.44 21.41
CA ILE A 66 17.35 30.88 20.00
C ILE A 66 18.68 31.54 19.59
N ALA A 67 19.24 32.39 20.45
CA ALA A 67 20.50 33.08 20.19
C ALA A 67 21.68 32.12 20.03
N SER A 68 21.73 31.08 20.85
CA SER A 68 22.81 30.08 20.89
C SER A 68 22.66 28.96 19.86
N HIS A 69 21.45 28.70 19.36
CA HIS A 69 21.16 27.61 18.41
C HIS A 69 20.51 28.11 17.10
N PRO A 70 21.10 29.08 16.39
CA PRO A 70 20.45 29.72 15.24
C PRO A 70 20.17 28.76 14.09
N TRP A 71 21.05 27.77 13.89
CA TRP A 71 20.84 26.73 12.87
C TRP A 71 19.81 25.69 13.29
N GLY A 72 19.80 25.29 14.57
CA GLY A 72 18.77 24.40 15.11
C GLY A 72 17.38 25.00 14.96
N TRP A 73 17.24 26.29 15.27
CA TRP A 73 16.00 27.04 15.07
C TRP A 73 15.57 27.07 13.60
N ARG A 74 16.46 27.43 12.67
CA ARG A 74 16.16 27.44 11.23
C ARG A 74 15.74 26.08 10.71
N ILE A 75 16.52 25.04 11.02
CA ILE A 75 16.23 23.66 10.59
C ILE A 75 14.91 23.19 11.17
N GLY A 76 14.60 23.54 12.41
CA GLY A 76 13.33 23.19 13.06
C GLY A 76 12.11 23.77 12.35
N TRP A 77 12.22 24.95 11.74
CA TRP A 77 11.11 25.57 11.01
C TRP A 77 10.92 25.05 9.58
N ILE A 78 11.93 24.43 8.95
CA ILE A 78 11.81 23.93 7.56
C ILE A 78 10.61 22.98 7.38
N PRO A 79 10.39 21.95 8.24
CA PRO A 79 9.22 21.10 8.12
C PRO A 79 7.89 21.86 8.18
N TRP A 80 7.77 22.91 9.00
CA TRP A 80 6.56 23.75 9.10
C TRP A 80 6.34 24.65 7.87
N GLN A 81 7.40 25.03 7.17
CA GLN A 81 7.26 25.69 5.86
C GLN A 81 6.79 24.68 4.80
N LEU A 82 7.26 23.42 4.91
CA LEU A 82 6.81 22.34 4.03
C LEU A 82 5.37 21.90 4.33
N THR A 83 4.86 22.02 5.57
CA THR A 83 3.43 21.80 5.86
C THR A 83 2.55 22.83 5.16
N ALA A 84 2.95 24.11 5.19
CA ALA A 84 2.23 25.17 4.47
C ALA A 84 2.17 24.88 2.96
N LEU A 85 3.27 24.42 2.37
CA LEU A 85 3.31 23.98 0.97
C LEU A 85 2.42 22.75 0.74
N SER A 86 2.50 21.74 1.62
CA SER A 86 1.70 20.52 1.48
C SER A 86 0.21 20.78 1.53
N ASP A 87 -0.24 21.70 2.40
CA ASP A 87 -1.65 22.09 2.52
C ASP A 87 -2.17 22.77 1.26
N LEU A 88 -1.35 23.64 0.66
CA LEU A 88 -1.67 24.27 -0.61
C LEU A 88 -1.75 23.24 -1.74
N LEU A 89 -0.79 22.30 -1.80
CA LEU A 89 -0.81 21.20 -2.76
C LEU A 89 -2.05 20.33 -2.59
N LEU A 90 -2.45 20.03 -1.35
CA LEU A 90 -3.68 19.30 -1.04
C LEU A 90 -4.92 20.08 -1.51
N GLY A 91 -5.00 21.38 -1.25
CA GLY A 91 -6.06 22.26 -1.77
C GLY A 91 -6.15 22.23 -3.31
N ILE A 92 -5.01 22.33 -4.00
CA ILE A 92 -4.95 22.21 -5.46
C ILE A 92 -5.37 20.81 -5.92
N ALA A 93 -4.95 19.76 -5.21
CA ALA A 93 -5.32 18.39 -5.54
C ALA A 93 -6.82 18.14 -5.41
N LEU A 94 -7.46 18.69 -4.37
CA LEU A 94 -8.92 18.68 -4.22
C LEU A 94 -9.60 19.36 -5.41
N ILE A 95 -9.11 20.53 -5.86
CA ILE A 95 -9.64 21.21 -7.06
C ILE A 95 -9.49 20.35 -8.32
N ARG A 96 -8.33 19.70 -8.51
CA ARG A 96 -8.07 18.88 -9.71
C ARG A 96 -8.83 17.56 -9.72
N THR A 97 -9.20 17.05 -8.56
CA THR A 97 -9.88 15.77 -8.41
C THR A 97 -11.34 15.86 -8.90
N LYS A 98 -11.69 15.08 -9.93
CA LYS A 98 -12.96 15.21 -10.66
C LYS A 98 -14.21 14.95 -9.80
N TRP A 99 -14.11 14.02 -8.85
CA TRP A 99 -15.23 13.62 -7.99
C TRP A 99 -15.37 14.46 -6.71
N ILE A 100 -14.42 15.35 -6.44
CA ILE A 100 -14.53 16.34 -5.37
C ILE A 100 -15.37 17.53 -5.87
N PRO A 101 -16.40 17.97 -5.12
CA PRO A 101 -17.17 19.16 -5.49
C PRO A 101 -16.32 20.43 -5.56
N LYS A 102 -16.49 21.23 -6.61
CA LYS A 102 -15.56 22.33 -6.94
C LYS A 102 -15.65 23.53 -6.01
N ILE A 103 -16.87 23.92 -5.62
CA ILE A 103 -17.08 25.07 -4.74
C ILE A 103 -16.34 24.90 -3.41
N PRO A 104 -16.55 23.82 -2.63
CA PRO A 104 -15.82 23.67 -1.38
C PRO A 104 -14.30 23.55 -1.60
N ALA A 105 -13.84 22.89 -2.65
CA ALA A 105 -12.41 22.78 -2.94
C ALA A 105 -11.76 24.13 -3.26
N ILE A 106 -12.41 24.98 -4.07
CA ILE A 106 -11.92 26.32 -4.40
C ILE A 106 -11.87 27.19 -3.15
N LEU A 107 -12.96 27.22 -2.37
CA LEU A 107 -13.01 28.00 -1.12
C LEU A 107 -11.93 27.54 -0.14
N THR A 108 -11.74 26.23 -0.01
CA THR A 108 -10.69 25.64 0.84
C THR A 108 -9.30 26.08 0.40
N ALA A 109 -8.99 26.02 -0.90
CA ALA A 109 -7.70 26.44 -1.42
C ALA A 109 -7.45 27.94 -1.23
N LEU A 110 -8.47 28.78 -1.42
CA LEU A 110 -8.37 30.23 -1.20
C LEU A 110 -8.11 30.57 0.27
N VAL A 111 -8.81 29.92 1.19
CA VAL A 111 -8.60 30.09 2.65
C VAL A 111 -7.21 29.60 3.04
N THR A 112 -6.77 28.45 2.51
CA THR A 112 -5.43 27.91 2.76
C THR A 112 -4.36 28.88 2.24
N LEU A 113 -4.54 29.44 1.04
CA LEU A 113 -3.64 30.46 0.49
C LEU A 113 -3.59 31.71 1.37
N ALA A 114 -4.73 32.15 1.90
CA ALA A 114 -4.79 33.28 2.82
C ALA A 114 -4.09 32.97 4.16
N ALA A 115 -4.09 31.72 4.61
CA ALA A 115 -3.39 31.27 5.82
C ALA A 115 -1.86 31.29 5.65
N VAL A 116 -1.37 30.87 4.48
CA VAL A 116 0.05 30.78 4.15
C VAL A 116 0.75 32.13 4.28
N ILE A 117 0.09 33.24 3.93
CA ILE A 117 0.73 34.57 3.90
C ILE A 117 1.20 35.02 5.30
N PRO A 118 0.32 35.23 6.30
CA PRO A 118 0.75 35.69 7.62
C PRO A 118 1.66 34.68 8.31
N ASP A 119 1.41 33.38 8.11
CA ASP A 119 2.23 32.33 8.69
C ASP A 119 3.66 32.33 8.13
N GLN A 120 3.83 32.20 6.82
CA GLN A 120 5.16 32.09 6.22
C GLN A 120 5.96 33.40 6.33
N VAL A 121 5.31 34.56 6.23
CA VAL A 121 5.97 35.85 6.48
C VAL A 121 6.46 35.94 7.92
N GLY A 122 5.61 35.53 8.87
CA GLY A 122 5.98 35.50 10.29
C GLY A 122 7.14 34.54 10.57
N GLN A 123 7.08 33.31 10.04
CA GLN A 123 8.15 32.32 10.18
C GLN A 123 9.47 32.81 9.58
N ILE A 124 9.46 33.36 8.35
CA ILE A 124 10.65 33.91 7.70
C ILE A 124 11.26 35.04 8.53
N ALA A 125 10.44 35.98 9.01
CA ALA A 125 10.91 37.06 9.87
C ALA A 125 11.53 36.51 11.16
N TRP A 126 10.94 35.46 11.74
CA TRP A 126 11.40 34.86 12.99
C TRP A 126 12.76 34.15 12.84
N ILE A 127 12.95 33.39 11.76
CA ILE A 127 14.21 32.66 11.49
C ILE A 127 15.32 33.54 10.90
N THR A 128 15.03 34.80 10.59
CA THR A 128 15.99 35.79 10.11
C THR A 128 16.22 36.86 11.16
N LYS A 129 15.37 37.89 11.18
CA LYS A 129 15.43 39.03 12.10
C LYS A 129 15.28 38.61 13.56
N GLY A 130 14.41 37.63 13.86
CA GLY A 130 14.24 37.14 15.23
C GLY A 130 15.53 36.60 15.82
N ILE A 131 16.28 35.77 15.08
CA ILE A 131 17.59 35.27 15.53
C ILE A 131 18.57 36.42 15.78
N GLU A 132 18.67 37.39 14.86
CA GLU A 132 19.57 38.53 15.01
C GLU A 132 19.25 39.35 16.28
N LEU A 133 17.97 39.61 16.52
CA LEU A 133 17.51 40.32 17.71
C LEU A 133 17.80 39.51 18.98
N ALA A 134 17.54 38.20 18.99
CA ALA A 134 17.82 37.34 20.14
C ALA A 134 19.32 37.37 20.53
N GLN A 135 20.21 37.47 19.54
CA GLN A 135 21.66 37.52 19.76
C GLN A 135 22.17 38.88 20.24
N LYS A 136 21.56 39.98 19.79
CA LYS A 136 22.08 41.34 20.01
C LYS A 136 21.33 42.11 21.10
N ASP A 137 20.01 41.98 21.14
CA ASP A 137 19.12 42.77 21.97
C ASP A 137 17.87 41.95 22.37
N PRO A 138 17.95 41.20 23.50
CA PRO A 138 16.83 40.40 24.00
C PRO A 138 15.56 41.21 24.27
N ALA A 139 15.67 42.49 24.65
CA ALA A 139 14.50 43.34 24.90
C ALA A 139 13.80 43.72 23.59
N ALA A 140 14.57 44.05 22.54
CA ALA A 140 14.01 44.25 21.21
C ALA A 140 13.43 42.95 20.61
N TYR A 141 14.03 41.79 20.92
CA TYR A 141 13.46 40.49 20.55
C TYR A 141 12.06 40.29 21.14
N SER A 142 11.85 40.55 22.44
CA SER A 142 10.53 40.37 23.08
C SER A 142 9.45 41.24 22.41
N ASN A 143 9.77 42.49 22.09
CA ASN A 143 8.85 43.38 21.35
C ASN A 143 8.57 42.88 19.92
N PHE A 144 9.58 42.32 19.26
CA PHE A 144 9.43 41.71 17.93
C PHE A 144 8.52 40.48 18.00
N GLU A 145 8.75 39.59 18.97
CA GLU A 145 7.99 38.37 19.15
C GLU A 145 6.51 38.64 19.46
N GLN A 146 6.20 39.62 20.33
CA GLN A 146 4.81 40.01 20.62
C GLN A 146 4.03 40.41 19.36
N ARG A 147 4.72 40.89 18.31
CA ARG A 147 4.09 41.26 17.04
C ARG A 147 4.01 40.08 16.07
N ILE A 148 5.05 39.26 16.00
CA ILE A 148 5.15 38.15 15.04
C ILE A 148 4.38 36.92 15.50
N PHE A 149 4.37 36.61 16.79
CA PHE A 149 3.71 35.42 17.32
C PHE A 149 2.20 35.38 16.98
N PRO A 150 1.41 36.47 17.10
CA PRO A 150 0.02 36.46 16.67
C PRO A 150 -0.19 36.22 15.17
N TRP A 151 0.79 36.55 14.32
CA TRP A 151 0.68 36.32 12.88
C TRP A 151 0.72 34.82 12.56
N THR A 152 1.65 34.09 13.16
CA THR A 152 1.82 32.66 12.92
C THR A 152 0.84 31.83 13.76
N ALA A 153 0.89 32.00 15.08
CA ALA A 153 0.20 31.14 16.04
C ALA A 153 -1.29 31.43 16.20
N ALA A 154 -1.77 32.59 15.74
CA ALA A 154 -3.17 32.98 15.86
C ALA A 154 -3.82 33.18 14.48
N TRP A 155 -3.40 34.18 13.70
CA TRP A 155 -3.99 34.46 12.38
C TRP A 155 -3.78 33.33 11.38
N GLY A 156 -2.52 32.94 11.13
CA GLY A 156 -2.17 31.84 10.24
C GLY A 156 -2.84 30.54 10.68
N ALA A 157 -2.63 30.14 11.94
CA ALA A 157 -3.21 28.92 12.50
C ALA A 157 -4.75 28.87 12.43
N THR A 158 -5.44 29.98 12.71
CA THR A 158 -6.91 30.04 12.61
C THR A 158 -7.38 29.86 11.17
N LEU A 159 -6.72 30.52 10.20
CA LEU A 159 -7.05 30.37 8.79
C LEU A 159 -6.76 28.95 8.28
N TYR A 160 -5.66 28.33 8.73
CA TYR A 160 -5.39 26.91 8.46
C TYR A 160 -6.48 26.01 9.03
N CYS A 161 -6.97 26.27 10.24
CA CYS A 161 -8.07 25.52 10.83
C CYS A 161 -9.36 25.62 10.00
N PHE A 162 -9.67 26.80 9.44
CA PHE A 162 -10.75 26.94 8.47
C PHE A 162 -10.48 26.19 7.15
N GLY A 163 -9.24 26.20 6.67
CA GLY A 163 -8.81 25.37 5.52
C GLY A 163 -9.05 23.88 5.77
N ALA A 164 -8.70 23.40 6.97
CA ALA A 164 -8.89 22.01 7.37
C ALA A 164 -10.36 21.60 7.52
N LEU A 165 -11.22 22.50 8.01
CA LEU A 165 -12.69 22.33 7.90
C LEU A 165 -13.14 22.25 6.44
N GLY A 166 -12.52 23.02 5.57
CA GLY A 166 -12.72 22.96 4.12
C GLY A 166 -12.40 21.58 3.54
N TRP A 167 -11.29 20.95 3.97
CA TRP A 167 -10.98 19.57 3.60
C TRP A 167 -12.08 18.60 4.05
N THR A 168 -12.51 18.71 5.32
CA THR A 168 -13.64 17.92 5.86
C THR A 168 -14.89 18.08 4.99
N TRP A 169 -15.26 19.31 4.63
CA TRP A 169 -16.40 19.58 3.77
C TRP A 169 -16.24 18.93 2.40
N CYS A 170 -15.06 19.03 1.77
CA CYS A 170 -14.79 18.40 0.48
C CYS A 170 -15.02 16.88 0.51
N PHE A 171 -14.48 16.18 1.50
CA PHE A 171 -14.58 14.72 1.60
C PHE A 171 -15.98 14.23 2.00
N VAL A 172 -16.65 14.93 2.93
CA VAL A 172 -18.06 14.65 3.28
C VAL A 172 -18.96 14.83 2.07
N ALA A 173 -18.85 15.95 1.36
CA ALA A 173 -19.68 16.24 0.20
C ALA A 173 -19.42 15.25 -0.96
N ALA A 174 -18.19 14.73 -1.05
CA ALA A 174 -17.80 13.68 -1.99
C ALA A 174 -18.21 12.26 -1.59
N LYS A 175 -18.89 12.08 -0.44
CA LYS A 175 -19.26 10.77 0.13
C LYS A 175 -18.06 9.84 0.33
N THR A 176 -16.91 10.42 0.68
CA THR A 176 -15.66 9.69 0.99
C THR A 176 -15.35 9.96 2.45
N TRP A 177 -16.20 9.42 3.33
CA TRP A 177 -16.24 9.78 4.74
C TRP A 177 -16.82 8.63 5.58
N SER A 178 -16.25 8.43 6.77
CA SER A 178 -16.64 7.36 7.68
C SER A 178 -17.21 7.90 9.00
N ARG A 179 -17.91 7.04 9.76
CA ARG A 179 -18.42 7.40 11.09
C ARG A 179 -17.30 7.75 12.07
N PHE A 180 -16.16 7.08 11.96
CA PHE A 180 -15.01 7.36 12.82
C PHE A 180 -14.41 8.73 12.50
N LEU A 181 -14.32 9.10 11.22
CA LEU A 181 -13.90 10.45 10.81
C LEU A 181 -14.83 11.53 11.36
N THR A 182 -16.15 11.31 11.40
CA THR A 182 -17.08 12.23 12.06
C THR A 182 -16.76 12.38 13.54
N LEU A 183 -16.65 11.27 14.29
CA LEU A 183 -16.36 11.31 15.73
C LEU A 183 -15.04 12.04 16.01
N LEU A 184 -13.99 11.70 15.28
CA LEU A 184 -12.68 12.32 15.41
C LEU A 184 -12.76 13.82 15.10
N SER A 185 -13.41 14.21 14.00
CA SER A 185 -13.56 15.61 13.58
C SER A 185 -14.35 16.45 14.59
N CYS A 186 -15.36 15.87 15.25
CA CYS A 186 -16.13 16.56 16.29
C CYS A 186 -15.30 16.91 17.53
N VAL A 187 -14.19 16.23 17.77
CA VAL A 187 -13.25 16.54 18.86
C VAL A 187 -12.11 17.42 18.34
N LEU A 188 -11.54 17.05 17.20
CA LEU A 188 -10.37 17.68 16.60
C LEU A 188 -10.57 19.16 16.31
N TRP A 189 -11.64 19.51 15.59
CA TRP A 189 -11.82 20.88 15.13
C TRP A 189 -12.13 21.88 16.25
N PRO A 190 -13.04 21.59 17.20
CA PRO A 190 -13.23 22.48 18.35
C PRO A 190 -11.96 22.67 19.18
N LEU A 191 -11.17 21.61 19.37
CA LEU A 191 -9.88 21.70 20.05
C LEU A 191 -8.94 22.66 19.31
N PHE A 192 -8.77 22.48 17.99
CA PHE A 192 -7.92 23.39 17.20
C PHE A 192 -8.41 24.84 17.23
N PHE A 193 -9.70 25.09 17.06
CA PHE A 193 -10.22 26.46 17.19
C PHE A 193 -9.94 27.06 18.56
N ALA A 194 -10.11 26.29 19.63
CA ALA A 194 -9.83 26.76 20.98
C ALA A 194 -8.36 27.16 21.17
N VAL A 195 -7.41 26.36 20.65
CA VAL A 195 -5.97 26.65 20.79
C VAL A 195 -5.47 27.71 19.82
N CYS A 196 -6.01 27.79 18.59
CA CYS A 196 -5.63 28.82 17.62
C CYS A 196 -6.18 30.20 18.00
N LEU A 197 -7.40 30.26 18.56
CA LEU A 197 -8.01 31.52 19.02
C LEU A 197 -7.59 31.88 20.44
N GLY A 198 -7.14 30.91 21.24
CA GLY A 198 -6.74 31.09 22.63
C GLY A 198 -5.81 32.29 22.89
N PRO A 199 -4.76 32.53 22.07
CA PRO A 199 -3.90 33.70 22.21
C PRO A 199 -4.64 35.04 22.17
N PHE A 200 -5.70 35.18 21.37
CA PHE A 200 -6.51 36.40 21.32
C PHE A 200 -7.33 36.63 22.60
N PHE A 201 -7.62 35.58 23.34
CA PHE A 201 -8.41 35.60 24.57
C PHE A 201 -7.57 35.47 25.84
N GLY A 202 -6.24 35.57 25.72
CA GLY A 202 -5.33 35.46 26.86
C GLY A 202 -5.23 34.05 27.46
N MET A 203 -5.49 33.01 26.67
CA MET A 203 -5.33 31.63 27.12
C MET A 203 -3.85 31.37 27.49
N PRO A 204 -3.57 30.72 28.64
CA PRO A 204 -2.20 30.40 29.03
C PRO A 204 -1.46 29.62 27.95
N SER A 205 -0.23 30.04 27.63
CA SER A 205 0.60 29.44 26.57
C SER A 205 0.84 27.94 26.77
N VAL A 206 0.94 27.48 28.02
CA VAL A 206 1.08 26.04 28.36
C VAL A 206 -0.16 25.25 27.93
N ILE A 207 -1.37 25.79 28.11
CA ILE A 207 -2.62 25.14 27.69
C ILE A 207 -2.69 25.11 26.16
N VAL A 208 -2.36 26.23 25.51
CA VAL A 208 -2.30 26.31 24.04
C VAL A 208 -1.30 25.29 23.48
N ALA A 209 -0.10 25.19 24.06
CA ALA A 209 0.93 24.24 23.65
C ALA A 209 0.48 22.77 23.84
N ALA A 210 -0.08 22.43 24.99
CA ALA A 210 -0.58 21.08 25.27
C ALA A 210 -1.74 20.71 24.33
N GLY A 211 -2.69 21.62 24.14
CA GLY A 211 -3.82 21.43 23.24
C GLY A 211 -3.39 21.31 21.78
N ASN A 212 -2.39 22.09 21.33
CA ASN A 212 -1.78 21.94 20.01
C ASN A 212 -1.14 20.56 19.85
N GLY A 213 -0.37 20.08 20.84
CA GLY A 213 0.24 18.76 20.80
C GLY A 213 -0.80 17.64 20.63
N ILE A 214 -1.91 17.70 21.37
CA ILE A 214 -3.03 16.76 21.23
C ILE A 214 -3.71 16.92 19.86
N GLY A 215 -3.99 18.15 19.44
CA GLY A 215 -4.64 18.46 18.17
C GLY A 215 -3.86 17.92 16.98
N PHE A 216 -2.55 18.14 16.92
CA PHE A 216 -1.70 17.61 15.85
C PHE A 216 -1.63 16.09 15.84
N PHE A 217 -1.58 15.42 17.00
CA PHE A 217 -1.66 13.96 17.04
C PHE A 217 -2.99 13.43 16.47
N LEU A 218 -4.10 14.08 16.81
CA LEU A 218 -5.42 13.75 16.27
C LEU A 218 -5.54 14.07 14.77
N LEU A 219 -4.83 15.10 14.29
CA LEU A 219 -4.74 15.45 12.87
C LEU A 219 -4.00 14.38 12.06
N GLU A 220 -2.90 13.83 12.59
CA GLU A 220 -2.21 12.70 11.95
C GLU A 220 -3.13 11.48 11.79
N LEU A 221 -3.87 11.15 12.84
CA LEU A 221 -4.88 10.10 12.78
C LEU A 221 -5.96 10.41 11.74
N TRP A 222 -6.39 11.68 11.66
CA TRP A 222 -7.36 12.12 10.67
C TRP A 222 -6.84 11.93 9.24
N PHE A 223 -5.59 12.29 8.95
CA PHE A 223 -4.98 12.09 7.64
C PHE A 223 -4.90 10.62 7.25
N ILE A 224 -4.50 9.74 8.17
CA ILE A 224 -4.47 8.28 7.92
C ILE A 224 -5.85 7.78 7.47
N LEU A 225 -6.90 8.20 8.18
CA LEU A 225 -8.26 7.73 7.94
C LEU A 225 -8.87 8.30 6.66
N VAL A 226 -8.65 9.59 6.38
CA VAL A 226 -9.09 10.19 5.11
C VAL A 226 -8.37 9.55 3.95
N ALA A 227 -7.04 9.35 4.05
CA ALA A 227 -6.27 8.69 3.02
C ALA A 227 -6.77 7.26 2.80
N GLU A 228 -7.09 6.50 3.86
CA GLU A 228 -7.68 5.17 3.76
C GLU A 228 -9.00 5.18 2.96
N GLU A 229 -9.92 6.12 3.24
CA GLU A 229 -11.19 6.26 2.49
C GLU A 229 -10.95 6.65 1.02
N VAL A 230 -10.03 7.58 0.77
CA VAL A 230 -9.65 8.00 -0.60
C VAL A 230 -9.06 6.83 -1.38
N PHE A 231 -8.16 6.06 -0.77
CA PHE A 231 -7.55 4.91 -1.43
C PHE A 231 -8.55 3.78 -1.68
N ARG A 232 -9.43 3.47 -0.72
CA ARG A 232 -10.48 2.45 -0.90
C ARG A 232 -11.42 2.76 -2.05
N ARG A 233 -11.69 4.05 -2.30
CA ARG A 233 -12.50 4.48 -3.45
C ARG A 233 -11.87 4.10 -4.80
N TRP A 234 -10.54 4.19 -4.91
CA TRP A 234 -9.81 3.95 -6.16
C TRP A 234 -9.25 2.53 -6.29
N ARG A 235 -9.09 1.87 -5.16
CA ARG A 235 -8.52 0.54 -5.02
C ARG A 235 -9.55 -0.28 -4.26
N PRO A 236 -10.68 -0.66 -4.89
CA PRO A 236 -11.74 -1.37 -4.19
C PRO A 236 -11.25 -2.74 -3.71
N GLU A 237 -11.84 -3.23 -2.62
CA GLU A 237 -11.65 -4.61 -2.21
C GLU A 237 -12.16 -5.55 -3.32
N THR A 238 -11.39 -6.59 -3.58
CA THR A 238 -11.69 -7.63 -4.58
C THR A 238 -11.88 -8.98 -3.89
N GLU A 239 -12.48 -9.95 -4.58
CA GLU A 239 -12.55 -11.31 -4.02
C GLU A 239 -11.15 -11.97 -4.01
N TYR A 240 -10.42 -11.82 -5.11
CA TYR A 240 -9.08 -12.37 -5.34
C TYR A 240 -8.07 -11.26 -5.63
N GLY A 241 -6.78 -11.61 -5.59
CA GLY A 241 -5.70 -10.69 -5.90
C GLY A 241 -5.34 -9.73 -4.75
N ARG A 242 -4.55 -8.71 -5.06
CA ARG A 242 -3.85 -7.86 -4.09
C ARG A 242 -4.77 -7.27 -3.02
N TYR A 243 -5.94 -6.77 -3.40
CA TYR A 243 -6.91 -6.15 -2.49
C TYR A 243 -7.97 -7.12 -1.98
N SER A 244 -7.69 -8.43 -2.03
CA SER A 244 -8.52 -9.41 -1.34
C SER A 244 -8.62 -9.09 0.14
N ARG A 245 -9.79 -9.32 0.73
CA ARG A 245 -9.98 -9.15 2.17
C ARG A 245 -9.07 -10.13 2.91
N TRP A 246 -8.31 -9.62 3.87
CA TRP A 246 -7.41 -10.42 4.68
C TRP A 246 -7.94 -10.59 6.10
N ARG A 247 -7.91 -11.83 6.61
CA ARG A 247 -8.22 -12.14 8.00
C ARG A 247 -7.15 -13.06 8.58
N HIS A 248 -6.52 -12.63 9.66
CA HIS A 248 -5.64 -13.48 10.45
C HIS A 248 -6.46 -14.57 11.16
N PRO A 249 -6.00 -15.83 11.20
CA PRO A 249 -6.71 -16.92 11.87
C PRO A 249 -6.84 -16.82 13.39
N LYS A 250 -6.19 -15.84 14.03
CA LYS A 250 -6.00 -15.78 15.49
C LYS A 250 -6.03 -14.37 16.07
N TYR A 251 -5.28 -13.44 15.47
CA TYR A 251 -5.08 -12.10 16.04
C TYR A 251 -5.66 -11.03 15.13
N SER A 252 -6.79 -10.45 15.53
CA SER A 252 -7.52 -9.45 14.74
C SER A 252 -6.76 -8.14 14.52
N ILE A 253 -5.80 -7.80 15.40
CA ILE A 253 -5.00 -6.57 15.29
C ILE A 253 -4.24 -6.48 13.95
N TYR A 254 -3.76 -7.62 13.44
CA TYR A 254 -3.08 -7.65 12.15
C TYR A 254 -4.02 -7.37 10.98
N ASN A 255 -5.34 -7.52 11.15
CA ASN A 255 -6.30 -7.26 10.07
C ASN A 255 -6.29 -5.79 9.68
N SER A 256 -6.17 -4.87 10.64
CA SER A 256 -6.11 -3.44 10.37
C SER A 256 -4.85 -3.08 9.58
N ILE A 257 -3.72 -3.71 9.89
CA ILE A 257 -2.45 -3.51 9.20
C ILE A 257 -2.52 -4.08 7.77
N ALA A 258 -2.90 -5.35 7.63
CA ALA A 258 -2.92 -6.06 6.35
C ALA A 258 -3.92 -5.48 5.34
N ASN A 259 -5.04 -4.95 5.83
CA ASN A 259 -6.08 -4.33 5.02
C ASN A 259 -5.95 -2.81 4.90
N SER A 260 -4.92 -2.19 5.47
CA SER A 260 -4.71 -0.75 5.31
C SER A 260 -4.18 -0.45 3.90
N HIS A 261 -4.94 0.32 3.15
CA HIS A 261 -4.50 0.89 1.89
C HIS A 261 -3.44 1.97 2.12
N PHE A 262 -3.54 2.70 3.23
CA PHE A 262 -2.55 3.71 3.61
C PHE A 262 -1.15 3.13 3.80
N LEU A 263 -1.02 2.07 4.60
CA LEU A 263 0.28 1.44 4.83
C LEU A 263 0.85 0.81 3.55
N ARG A 264 0.00 0.26 2.68
CA ARG A 264 0.40 -0.26 1.38
C ARG A 264 0.90 0.83 0.44
N ALA A 265 0.25 2.00 0.43
CA ALA A 265 0.67 3.13 -0.39
C ALA A 265 2.07 3.63 0.00
N TRP A 266 2.43 3.55 1.28
CA TRP A 266 3.82 3.77 1.72
C TRP A 266 4.76 2.65 1.29
N GLY A 267 4.34 1.39 1.38
CA GLY A 267 5.12 0.25 0.92
C GLY A 267 5.44 0.30 -0.58
N GLU A 268 4.53 0.85 -1.39
CA GLU A 268 4.71 1.12 -2.82
C GLU A 268 5.85 2.09 -3.15
N LEU A 269 6.29 2.91 -2.20
CA LEU A 269 7.40 3.85 -2.38
C LEU A 269 8.76 3.19 -2.13
N LEU A 270 8.77 2.01 -1.49
CA LEU A 270 10.00 1.32 -1.17
C LEU A 270 10.52 0.54 -2.38
N PRO A 271 11.85 0.49 -2.58
CA PRO A 271 12.41 -0.31 -3.65
C PRO A 271 12.19 -1.80 -3.37
N THR A 272 11.91 -2.53 -4.44
CA THR A 272 11.81 -3.99 -4.41
C THR A 272 13.15 -4.62 -4.02
N ILE A 273 13.11 -5.59 -3.11
CA ILE A 273 14.28 -6.35 -2.67
C ILE A 273 14.27 -7.72 -3.34
N ALA A 274 15.39 -8.15 -3.92
CA ALA A 274 15.55 -9.49 -4.48
C ALA A 274 15.56 -10.56 -3.37
N PHE A 275 14.90 -11.70 -3.57
CA PHE A 275 14.81 -12.81 -2.61
C PHE A 275 15.30 -14.13 -3.20
N ARG A 276 15.86 -14.99 -2.35
CA ARG A 276 16.24 -16.36 -2.70
C ARG A 276 15.60 -17.38 -1.77
N SER A 277 15.29 -18.56 -2.30
CA SER A 277 14.86 -19.71 -1.50
C SER A 277 15.32 -21.03 -2.11
N ASP A 278 15.73 -21.94 -1.23
CA ASP A 278 16.04 -23.34 -1.53
C ASP A 278 14.77 -24.17 -1.27
N ILE A 279 13.86 -24.18 -2.22
CA ILE A 279 12.53 -24.78 -2.07
C ILE A 279 12.62 -26.30 -2.12
N ARG A 280 11.85 -26.98 -1.27
CA ARG A 280 11.72 -28.45 -1.24
C ARG A 280 10.26 -28.89 -1.31
N ASP A 281 10.07 -30.09 -1.85
CA ASP A 281 8.79 -30.80 -1.91
C ASP A 281 7.67 -29.95 -2.52
N VAL A 282 7.89 -29.47 -3.75
CA VAL A 282 6.86 -28.71 -4.47
C VAL A 282 5.82 -29.69 -5.00
N ILE A 283 4.60 -29.60 -4.49
CA ILE A 283 3.46 -30.36 -4.99
C ILE A 283 2.60 -29.44 -5.82
N TYR A 284 2.44 -29.77 -7.09
CA TYR A 284 1.53 -29.11 -8.01
C TYR A 284 0.22 -29.88 -8.06
N VAL A 285 -0.88 -29.15 -7.93
CA VAL A 285 -2.24 -29.63 -8.18
C VAL A 285 -2.83 -28.77 -9.29
N ASN A 286 -3.22 -29.41 -10.38
CA ASN A 286 -3.60 -28.77 -11.62
C ASN A 286 -5.01 -29.16 -12.02
N TYR A 287 -5.71 -28.26 -12.71
CA TYR A 287 -7.06 -28.45 -13.22
C TYR A 287 -7.15 -27.86 -14.63
N ILE A 288 -7.66 -28.65 -15.56
CA ILE A 288 -8.14 -28.15 -16.86
C ILE A 288 -9.60 -27.74 -16.66
N VAL A 289 -9.90 -26.48 -16.93
CA VAL A 289 -11.23 -25.90 -16.73
C VAL A 289 -11.67 -25.11 -17.95
N ASP A 290 -12.97 -24.97 -18.15
CA ASP A 290 -13.52 -24.07 -19.16
C ASP A 290 -12.97 -22.65 -18.94
N ALA A 291 -12.40 -22.06 -19.97
CA ALA A 291 -11.70 -20.78 -19.87
C ALA A 291 -12.64 -19.64 -19.40
N GLU A 292 -13.92 -19.70 -19.77
CA GLU A 292 -14.94 -18.74 -19.32
C GLU A 292 -15.05 -18.68 -17.79
N ARG A 293 -14.83 -19.81 -17.10
CA ARG A 293 -14.90 -19.90 -15.65
C ARG A 293 -13.81 -19.10 -14.95
N LEU A 294 -12.62 -18.99 -15.56
CA LEU A 294 -11.49 -18.25 -15.01
C LEU A 294 -11.40 -16.81 -15.53
N GLN A 295 -12.16 -16.46 -16.57
CA GLN A 295 -12.05 -15.17 -17.25
C GLN A 295 -12.27 -13.97 -16.31
N SER A 296 -13.17 -14.11 -15.33
CA SER A 296 -13.46 -13.08 -14.32
C SER A 296 -12.33 -12.88 -13.31
N LEU A 297 -11.39 -13.82 -13.22
CA LEU A 297 -10.23 -13.74 -12.32
C LEU A 297 -9.05 -12.98 -12.95
N VAL A 298 -9.07 -12.76 -14.26
CA VAL A 298 -8.00 -12.06 -14.97
C VAL A 298 -8.05 -10.57 -14.62
N PRO A 299 -6.94 -9.96 -14.18
CA PRO A 299 -6.92 -8.55 -13.84
C PRO A 299 -7.04 -7.68 -15.11
N GLU A 300 -7.55 -6.46 -14.95
CA GLU A 300 -7.72 -5.50 -16.04
C GLU A 300 -6.41 -5.31 -16.81
N GLY A 301 -6.48 -5.43 -18.15
CA GLY A 301 -5.37 -5.22 -19.07
C GLY A 301 -4.45 -6.42 -19.27
N LEU A 302 -4.75 -7.58 -18.70
CA LEU A 302 -4.16 -8.86 -19.09
C LEU A 302 -5.23 -9.74 -19.76
N GLU A 303 -4.77 -10.77 -20.48
CA GLU A 303 -5.63 -11.77 -21.11
C GLU A 303 -5.34 -13.16 -20.53
N LEU A 304 -6.39 -13.99 -20.44
CA LEU A 304 -6.25 -15.39 -20.03
C LEU A 304 -5.51 -16.15 -21.14
N GLN A 305 -4.49 -16.94 -20.77
CA GLN A 305 -3.95 -17.92 -21.71
C GLN A 305 -4.92 -19.08 -21.84
N ARG A 306 -5.42 -19.28 -23.07
CA ARG A 306 -6.32 -20.35 -23.44
C ARG A 306 -5.55 -21.50 -24.08
N ILE A 307 -6.01 -22.72 -23.83
CA ILE A 307 -5.39 -23.99 -24.26
C ILE A 307 -6.43 -24.95 -24.83
N GLY A 308 -5.97 -26.00 -25.50
CA GLY A 308 -6.79 -26.99 -26.20
C GLY A 308 -7.07 -26.64 -27.66
N PRO A 309 -7.62 -27.59 -28.44
CA PRO A 309 -7.77 -27.46 -29.91
C PRO A 309 -8.58 -26.24 -30.37
N HIS A 310 -9.46 -25.74 -29.51
CA HIS A 310 -10.37 -24.63 -29.79
C HIS A 310 -10.24 -23.47 -28.78
N GLU A 311 -9.15 -23.40 -28.01
CA GLU A 311 -8.93 -22.34 -27.00
C GLU A 311 -10.07 -22.24 -25.95
N GLU A 312 -10.73 -23.36 -25.70
CA GLU A 312 -11.90 -23.46 -24.83
C GLU A 312 -11.53 -23.68 -23.36
N TYR A 313 -10.29 -24.11 -23.09
CA TYR A 313 -9.82 -24.44 -21.76
C TYR A 313 -8.76 -23.46 -21.24
N ALA A 314 -8.55 -23.47 -19.93
CA ALA A 314 -7.48 -22.78 -19.26
C ALA A 314 -6.93 -23.64 -18.11
N LEU A 315 -5.68 -23.38 -17.72
CA LEU A 315 -5.03 -24.07 -16.61
C LEU A 315 -5.19 -23.27 -15.32
N PHE A 316 -5.81 -23.89 -14.32
CA PHE A 316 -5.73 -23.44 -12.93
C PHE A 316 -4.77 -24.34 -12.15
N THR A 317 -3.85 -23.74 -11.42
CA THR A 317 -2.88 -24.49 -10.61
C THR A 317 -2.82 -23.89 -9.22
N PHE A 318 -2.76 -24.76 -8.21
CA PHE A 318 -2.10 -24.37 -6.97
C PHE A 318 -0.91 -25.27 -6.68
N LEU A 319 0.16 -24.68 -6.15
CA LEU A 319 1.35 -25.41 -5.74
C LEU A 319 1.67 -25.10 -4.28
N THR A 320 2.05 -26.12 -3.53
CA THR A 320 2.44 -25.99 -2.12
C THR A 320 3.85 -26.52 -1.93
N TYR A 321 4.66 -25.78 -1.19
CA TYR A 321 6.06 -26.11 -0.99
C TYR A 321 6.60 -25.55 0.32
N ARG A 322 7.74 -26.11 0.73
CA ARG A 322 8.49 -25.63 1.88
C ARG A 322 9.64 -24.77 1.40
N HIS A 323 9.70 -23.53 1.87
CA HIS A 323 10.88 -22.70 1.68
C HIS A 323 12.08 -23.28 2.43
N GLY A 324 13.28 -23.06 1.91
CA GLY A 324 14.54 -23.21 2.64
C GLY A 324 15.36 -21.93 2.53
N ASN A 325 16.00 -21.52 3.63
CA ASN A 325 16.86 -20.33 3.69
C ASN A 325 16.22 -19.09 3.04
N PHE A 326 14.92 -18.87 3.26
CA PHE A 326 14.18 -17.83 2.54
C PHE A 326 14.55 -16.45 3.06
N GLY A 327 14.99 -15.58 2.16
CA GLY A 327 15.31 -14.21 2.54
C GLY A 327 15.98 -13.36 1.47
N PRO A 328 16.29 -12.09 1.79
CA PRO A 328 16.93 -11.17 0.88
C PRO A 328 18.26 -11.70 0.32
N ARG A 329 18.47 -11.51 -0.99
CA ARG A 329 19.65 -12.01 -1.71
C ARG A 329 20.96 -11.51 -1.11
N PHE A 330 20.99 -10.24 -0.68
CA PHE A 330 22.20 -9.60 -0.16
C PHE A 330 22.68 -10.18 1.18
N LEU A 331 21.85 -10.94 1.91
CA LEU A 331 22.28 -11.59 3.15
C LEU A 331 23.13 -12.85 2.92
N GLY A 332 23.22 -13.35 1.67
CA GLY A 332 24.07 -14.48 1.33
C GLY A 332 23.79 -15.72 2.20
N PRO A 333 24.81 -16.31 2.86
CA PRO A 333 24.64 -17.45 3.77
C PRO A 333 23.85 -17.16 5.04
N LEU A 334 23.77 -15.90 5.51
CA LEU A 334 23.06 -15.53 6.74
C LEU A 334 21.55 -15.78 6.65
N ARG A 335 20.99 -15.95 5.44
CA ARG A 335 19.59 -16.37 5.24
C ARG A 335 19.24 -17.68 5.94
N ARG A 336 20.22 -18.53 6.27
CA ARG A 336 20.01 -19.77 7.04
C ARG A 336 19.44 -19.53 8.45
N LEU A 337 19.56 -18.31 8.97
CA LEU A 337 18.99 -17.90 10.25
C LEU A 337 17.52 -17.45 10.14
N LEU A 338 17.02 -17.26 8.92
CA LEU A 338 15.66 -16.79 8.67
C LEU A 338 14.66 -17.96 8.64
N PRO A 339 13.38 -17.70 8.95
CA PRO A 339 12.37 -18.74 8.98
C PRO A 339 12.19 -19.36 7.58
N SER A 340 11.79 -20.63 7.56
CA SER A 340 11.55 -21.41 6.35
C SER A 340 10.09 -21.85 6.31
N PRO A 341 9.16 -20.93 5.96
CA PRO A 341 7.73 -21.20 6.02
C PRO A 341 7.26 -22.14 4.89
N ILE A 342 6.05 -22.68 5.06
CA ILE A 342 5.34 -23.35 3.98
C ILE A 342 4.49 -22.31 3.26
N GLN A 343 4.55 -22.30 1.93
CA GLN A 343 3.80 -21.40 1.07
C GLN A 343 2.98 -22.19 0.06
N SER A 344 1.80 -21.66 -0.28
CA SER A 344 0.95 -22.14 -1.36
C SER A 344 0.61 -21.00 -2.31
N ASN A 345 0.79 -21.23 -3.61
CA ASN A 345 0.54 -20.24 -4.66
C ASN A 345 -0.58 -20.73 -5.57
N TRP A 346 -1.65 -19.94 -5.73
CA TRP A 346 -2.86 -20.28 -6.49
C TRP A 346 -2.99 -19.34 -7.66
N ARG A 347 -3.04 -19.87 -8.88
CA ARG A 347 -2.75 -19.07 -10.07
C ARG A 347 -3.43 -19.53 -11.34
N ILE A 348 -3.43 -18.60 -12.29
CA ILE A 348 -3.80 -18.78 -13.69
C ILE A 348 -2.68 -18.27 -14.60
N HIS A 349 -2.67 -18.72 -15.85
CA HIS A 349 -1.71 -18.27 -16.86
C HIS A 349 -2.29 -17.07 -17.62
N VAL A 350 -1.52 -16.01 -17.75
CA VAL A 350 -1.93 -14.76 -18.38
C VAL A 350 -0.91 -14.27 -19.39
N VAL A 351 -1.36 -13.47 -20.34
CA VAL A 351 -0.52 -12.78 -21.31
C VAL A 351 -0.82 -11.28 -21.28
N ASP A 352 0.20 -10.46 -21.42
CA ASP A 352 0.02 -9.06 -21.73
C ASP A 352 -0.10 -8.91 -23.26
N PRO A 353 -1.28 -8.53 -23.78
CA PRO A 353 -1.53 -8.47 -25.22
C PRO A 353 -0.72 -7.39 -25.94
N ARG A 354 -0.13 -6.43 -25.21
CA ARG A 354 0.60 -5.29 -25.80
C ARG A 354 2.02 -5.67 -26.22
N ASN A 355 2.65 -6.55 -25.46
CA ASN A 355 4.05 -6.95 -25.67
C ASN A 355 4.23 -8.48 -25.82
N GLY A 356 3.16 -9.27 -25.65
CA GLY A 356 3.18 -10.72 -25.76
C GLY A 356 3.84 -11.42 -24.59
N HIS A 357 4.20 -10.70 -23.51
CA HIS A 357 4.80 -11.31 -22.33
C HIS A 357 3.81 -12.25 -21.64
N ARG A 358 4.21 -13.51 -21.53
CA ARG A 358 3.48 -14.54 -20.79
C ARG A 358 3.94 -14.57 -19.33
N GLY A 359 3.04 -14.93 -18.43
CA GLY A 359 3.35 -15.11 -17.02
C GLY A 359 2.19 -15.75 -16.28
N ILE A 360 2.28 -15.72 -14.95
CA ILE A 360 1.22 -16.18 -14.07
C ILE A 360 0.59 -15.01 -13.31
N TYR A 361 -0.71 -15.07 -13.07
CA TYR A 361 -1.38 -14.19 -12.13
C TYR A 361 -1.72 -14.97 -10.86
N PHE A 362 -1.28 -14.47 -9.70
CA PHE A 362 -1.62 -15.06 -8.42
C PHE A 362 -3.03 -14.64 -7.99
N VAL A 363 -3.99 -15.55 -8.20
CA VAL A 363 -5.36 -15.42 -7.71
C VAL A 363 -5.38 -15.35 -6.19
N SER A 364 -4.64 -16.27 -5.54
CA SER A 364 -4.47 -16.31 -4.09
C SER A 364 -3.07 -16.81 -3.72
N THR A 365 -2.57 -16.42 -2.55
CA THR A 365 -1.34 -16.99 -1.99
C THR A 365 -1.52 -17.18 -0.48
N ALA A 366 -0.87 -18.17 0.10
CA ALA A 366 -1.00 -18.50 1.51
C ALA A 366 0.35 -18.89 2.09
N ILE A 367 0.64 -18.48 3.33
CA ILE A 367 1.91 -18.80 3.98
C ILE A 367 1.73 -19.07 5.46
N SER A 368 2.55 -19.96 6.02
CA SER A 368 2.51 -20.35 7.44
C SER A 368 3.16 -19.34 8.38
N SER A 369 3.43 -18.11 7.94
CA SER A 369 4.15 -17.10 8.71
C SER A 369 3.52 -15.71 8.58
N THR A 370 3.04 -15.17 9.69
CA THR A 370 2.39 -13.86 9.76
C THR A 370 3.27 -12.72 9.26
N ILE A 371 4.55 -12.69 9.67
CA ILE A 371 5.47 -11.60 9.28
C ILE A 371 5.73 -11.59 7.78
N HIS A 372 5.93 -12.75 7.17
CA HIS A 372 6.09 -12.86 5.72
C HIS A 372 4.79 -12.48 4.99
N ALA A 373 3.63 -12.89 5.48
CA ALA A 373 2.36 -12.51 4.88
C ALA A 373 2.12 -11.00 4.91
N LEU A 374 2.33 -10.36 6.05
CA LEU A 374 2.21 -8.92 6.18
C LEU A 374 3.22 -8.19 5.30
N SER A 375 4.48 -8.63 5.30
CA SER A 375 5.53 -8.02 4.47
C SER A 375 5.18 -8.11 2.99
N ALA A 376 4.75 -9.28 2.52
CA ALA A 376 4.32 -9.47 1.15
C ALA A 376 3.12 -8.59 0.79
N ARG A 377 2.08 -8.52 1.63
CA ARG A 377 0.90 -7.67 1.36
C ARG A 377 1.21 -6.19 1.32
N LEU A 378 2.12 -5.72 2.18
CA LEU A 378 2.47 -4.30 2.27
C LEU A 378 3.46 -3.88 1.19
N LEU A 379 4.40 -4.76 0.83
CA LEU A 379 5.59 -4.39 0.05
C LEU A 379 5.64 -5.00 -1.36
N SER A 380 4.73 -5.90 -1.73
CA SER A 380 4.78 -6.61 -3.01
C SER A 380 3.47 -6.53 -3.78
N GLU A 381 3.52 -6.01 -5.01
CA GLU A 381 2.36 -5.79 -5.89
C GLU A 381 1.75 -7.07 -6.45
N GLY A 382 2.53 -8.14 -6.60
CA GLY A 382 2.12 -9.37 -7.26
C GLY A 382 1.41 -10.40 -6.40
N VAL A 383 1.34 -10.23 -5.07
CA VAL A 383 0.93 -11.33 -4.16
C VAL A 383 -0.15 -10.96 -3.16
N SER A 384 -1.20 -11.76 -3.13
CA SER A 384 -2.33 -11.67 -2.19
C SER A 384 -2.11 -12.53 -0.94
N MET A 385 -0.98 -12.35 -0.24
CA MET A 385 -0.50 -13.31 0.76
C MET A 385 -1.40 -13.41 2.00
N HIS A 386 -2.03 -14.57 2.20
CA HIS A 386 -2.85 -14.91 3.36
C HIS A 386 -2.06 -15.73 4.40
N VAL A 387 -2.55 -15.81 5.63
CA VAL A 387 -1.90 -16.58 6.71
C VAL A 387 -2.67 -17.86 6.99
N LEU A 388 -1.94 -18.98 6.98
CA LEU A 388 -2.44 -20.28 7.39
C LEU A 388 -2.36 -20.45 8.90
N GLN A 389 -3.36 -21.09 9.50
CA GLN A 389 -3.29 -21.50 10.91
C GLN A 389 -2.33 -22.68 11.09
N LYS A 390 -2.40 -23.65 10.19
CA LYS A 390 -1.48 -24.79 10.10
C LYS A 390 -1.20 -25.11 8.65
N ALA A 391 0.01 -25.58 8.38
CA ALA A 391 0.42 -26.00 7.06
C ALA A 391 1.39 -27.17 7.18
N GLU A 392 1.23 -28.18 6.34
CA GLU A 392 2.16 -29.30 6.20
C GLU A 392 2.34 -29.61 4.72
N VAL A 393 3.57 -29.89 4.35
CA VAL A 393 3.92 -30.49 3.07
C VAL A 393 5.08 -31.44 3.27
N ASN A 394 4.91 -32.65 2.74
CA ASN A 394 5.94 -33.64 2.49
C ASN A 394 5.66 -34.20 1.09
N GLY A 395 6.63 -34.84 0.42
CA GLY A 395 6.52 -35.20 -1.00
C GLY A 395 5.27 -36.00 -1.45
N THR A 396 4.43 -36.47 -0.54
CA THR A 396 3.19 -37.21 -0.81
C THR A 396 1.95 -36.61 -0.12
N ARG A 397 2.09 -35.55 0.69
CA ARG A 397 0.97 -34.97 1.44
C ARG A 397 1.01 -33.45 1.41
N VAL A 398 -0.16 -32.85 1.23
CA VAL A 398 -0.40 -31.42 1.43
C VAL A 398 -1.52 -31.26 2.45
N PHE A 399 -1.33 -30.37 3.41
CA PHE A 399 -2.38 -29.96 4.35
C PHE A 399 -2.28 -28.45 4.58
N LEU A 400 -3.33 -27.71 4.26
CA LEU A 400 -3.46 -26.26 4.43
C LEU A 400 -4.74 -26.00 5.23
N ASP A 401 -4.58 -25.54 6.47
CA ASP A 401 -5.68 -25.17 7.36
C ASP A 401 -5.71 -23.65 7.53
N PRO A 402 -6.75 -22.97 7.00
CA PRO A 402 -6.88 -21.53 7.16
C PRO A 402 -7.45 -21.13 8.52
N GLY A 403 -7.97 -22.07 9.32
CA GLY A 403 -8.66 -21.78 10.56
C GLY A 403 -9.87 -20.88 10.35
N SER A 404 -9.92 -19.79 11.14
CA SER A 404 -10.92 -18.72 10.97
C SER A 404 -10.49 -17.63 9.97
N GLY A 405 -9.30 -17.75 9.37
CA GLY A 405 -8.72 -16.79 8.43
C GLY A 405 -9.29 -16.87 7.02
N THR A 406 -8.68 -16.13 6.10
CA THR A 406 -9.08 -16.09 4.67
C THR A 406 -8.11 -16.82 3.74
N ALA A 407 -7.17 -17.60 4.27
CA ALA A 407 -6.31 -18.42 3.42
C ALA A 407 -7.12 -19.53 2.73
N PRO A 408 -6.70 -20.01 1.55
CA PRO A 408 -7.30 -21.19 0.93
C PRO A 408 -6.97 -22.47 1.71
N ASP A 409 -7.91 -23.42 1.73
CA ASP A 409 -7.78 -24.76 2.32
C ASP A 409 -7.36 -25.82 1.28
N CYS A 410 -6.67 -26.87 1.72
CA CYS A 410 -6.39 -28.05 0.90
C CYS A 410 -5.96 -29.23 1.79
N GLU A 411 -6.45 -30.43 1.48
CA GLU A 411 -5.88 -31.69 1.94
C GLU A 411 -5.65 -32.60 0.73
N ALA A 412 -4.41 -33.05 0.55
CA ALA A 412 -4.05 -33.99 -0.50
C ALA A 412 -3.23 -35.15 0.05
N MET A 413 -3.57 -36.37 -0.40
CA MET A 413 -2.81 -37.59 -0.16
C MET A 413 -2.49 -38.20 -1.51
N LEU A 414 -1.21 -38.20 -1.85
CA LEU A 414 -0.69 -38.49 -3.17
C LEU A 414 0.35 -39.60 -3.11
N GLN A 415 0.55 -40.28 -4.23
CA GLN A 415 1.63 -41.24 -4.42
C GLN A 415 2.22 -41.09 -5.83
N PRO A 416 3.53 -41.32 -6.00
CA PRO A 416 4.14 -41.34 -7.32
C PRO A 416 3.52 -42.40 -8.21
N ILE A 417 3.48 -42.11 -9.50
CA ILE A 417 3.12 -43.07 -10.55
C ILE A 417 4.12 -42.99 -11.69
N ASP A 418 4.10 -44.00 -12.56
CA ASP A 418 4.76 -43.92 -13.86
C ASP A 418 4.09 -42.85 -14.73
N LEU A 419 4.74 -42.52 -15.86
CA LEU A 419 4.22 -41.54 -16.81
C LEU A 419 2.75 -41.82 -17.16
N PRO A 420 1.83 -40.88 -16.87
CA PRO A 420 0.42 -41.09 -17.13
C PRO A 420 0.19 -41.15 -18.65
N LEU A 421 -0.53 -42.18 -19.10
CA LEU A 421 -0.91 -42.33 -20.50
C LEU A 421 -2.15 -41.48 -20.86
N ASP A 422 -2.96 -41.13 -19.86
CA ASP A 422 -4.17 -40.32 -20.01
C ASP A 422 -4.44 -39.51 -18.73
N GLY A 423 -5.41 -38.61 -18.77
CA GLY A 423 -5.87 -37.79 -17.66
C GLY A 423 -6.46 -36.46 -18.14
N PRO A 424 -6.91 -35.58 -17.24
CA PRO A 424 -7.52 -34.30 -17.64
C PRO A 424 -6.64 -33.44 -18.56
N TRP A 425 -5.31 -33.55 -18.45
CA TRP A 425 -4.34 -32.85 -19.27
C TRP A 425 -4.36 -33.25 -20.76
N SER A 426 -4.71 -34.50 -21.09
CA SER A 426 -4.67 -35.03 -22.47
C SER A 426 -5.66 -34.35 -23.40
N ARG A 427 -6.64 -33.63 -22.84
CA ARG A 427 -7.59 -32.79 -23.58
C ARG A 427 -6.93 -31.59 -24.26
N CYS A 428 -5.76 -31.17 -23.76
CA CYS A 428 -5.12 -29.92 -24.18
C CYS A 428 -3.69 -30.09 -24.68
N PHE A 429 -3.07 -31.24 -24.42
CA PHE A 429 -1.66 -31.50 -24.71
C PHE A 429 -1.49 -32.91 -25.27
N ASP A 430 -0.65 -33.04 -26.30
CA ASP A 430 -0.39 -34.34 -26.95
C ASP A 430 0.37 -35.30 -26.02
N THR A 431 1.29 -34.76 -25.23
CA THR A 431 2.08 -35.53 -24.27
C THR A 431 2.12 -34.90 -22.89
N TRP A 432 2.41 -35.71 -21.87
CA TRP A 432 2.68 -35.22 -20.52
C TRP A 432 3.85 -34.23 -20.48
N HIS A 433 4.84 -34.41 -21.36
CA HIS A 433 5.96 -33.51 -21.49
C HIS A 433 5.52 -32.12 -21.98
N ASP A 434 4.62 -32.06 -22.96
CA ASP A 434 4.07 -30.78 -23.47
C ASP A 434 3.28 -30.05 -22.40
N PHE A 435 2.50 -30.79 -21.59
CA PHE A 435 1.84 -30.22 -20.41
C PHE A 435 2.87 -29.62 -19.44
N LEU A 436 3.93 -30.36 -19.09
CA LEU A 436 4.97 -29.86 -18.18
C LEU A 436 5.69 -28.64 -18.76
N ALA A 437 6.00 -28.64 -20.06
CA ALA A 437 6.62 -27.52 -20.76
C ALA A 437 5.74 -26.26 -20.73
N TYR A 438 4.42 -26.40 -20.62
CA TYR A 438 3.50 -25.29 -20.41
C TYR A 438 3.38 -24.87 -18.93
N ALA A 439 3.23 -25.83 -18.01
CA ALA A 439 2.88 -25.57 -16.62
C ALA A 439 4.07 -25.21 -15.70
N VAL A 440 5.26 -25.72 -16.00
CA VAL A 440 6.44 -25.61 -15.14
C VAL A 440 7.15 -24.26 -15.29
N PRO A 441 7.44 -23.74 -16.50
CA PRO A 441 8.10 -22.44 -16.65
C PRO A 441 7.28 -21.30 -16.02
N GLN A 442 7.90 -20.58 -15.10
CA GLN A 442 7.26 -19.50 -14.33
C GLN A 442 8.26 -18.37 -14.12
N ASP A 443 8.71 -17.80 -15.23
CA ASP A 443 9.76 -16.79 -15.16
C ASP A 443 9.20 -15.42 -14.74
N ARG A 444 7.87 -15.32 -14.56
CA ARG A 444 7.20 -14.07 -14.27
C ARG A 444 5.86 -14.23 -13.57
N ALA A 445 5.67 -13.49 -12.49
CA ALA A 445 4.33 -13.19 -11.98
C ALA A 445 3.89 -11.80 -12.45
N MET A 446 2.62 -11.66 -12.83
CA MET A 446 2.06 -10.43 -13.39
C MET A 446 0.88 -9.99 -12.54
N SER A 447 0.77 -8.70 -12.28
CA SER A 447 -0.42 -8.07 -11.69
C SER A 447 -0.64 -6.71 -12.34
N THR A 448 -1.79 -6.08 -12.08
CA THR A 448 -2.07 -4.75 -12.65
C THR A 448 -2.41 -3.74 -11.58
N GLN A 449 -2.00 -2.51 -11.83
CA GLN A 449 -2.26 -1.35 -10.99
C GLN A 449 -2.98 -0.31 -11.84
N ALA A 450 -4.26 -0.53 -12.07
CA ALA A 450 -5.09 0.32 -12.91
C ALA A 450 -5.04 1.80 -12.51
N TRP A 451 -4.97 2.09 -11.19
CA TRP A 451 -4.85 3.45 -10.66
C TRP A 451 -3.51 4.15 -10.99
N ARG A 452 -2.48 3.38 -11.35
CA ARG A 452 -1.19 3.89 -11.85
C ARG A 452 -1.02 3.71 -13.36
N ASN A 453 -2.03 3.21 -14.06
CA ASN A 453 -1.97 2.85 -15.48
C ASN A 453 -0.73 1.99 -15.81
N ARG A 454 -0.47 0.95 -15.00
CA ARG A 454 0.67 0.05 -15.19
C ARG A 454 0.35 -1.41 -14.95
N VAL A 455 1.09 -2.27 -15.63
CA VAL A 455 1.24 -3.70 -15.31
C VAL A 455 2.54 -3.87 -14.55
N THR A 456 2.49 -4.68 -13.51
CA THR A 456 3.65 -5.03 -12.70
C THR A 456 4.09 -6.44 -13.03
N ARG A 457 5.37 -6.59 -13.37
CA ARG A 457 6.02 -7.87 -13.63
C ARG A 457 7.03 -8.16 -12.53
N GLN A 458 6.91 -9.33 -11.92
CA GLN A 458 7.86 -9.85 -10.94
C GLN A 458 8.67 -10.92 -11.63
N GLU A 459 9.91 -10.61 -11.99
CA GLU A 459 10.79 -11.52 -12.71
C GLU A 459 11.36 -12.57 -11.74
N ILE A 460 11.13 -13.83 -12.09
CA ILE A 460 11.42 -15.01 -11.28
C ILE A 460 12.34 -15.92 -12.08
N GLN A 461 13.26 -16.60 -11.41
CA GLN A 461 14.09 -17.64 -12.00
C GLN A 461 13.92 -18.91 -11.18
N LEU A 462 13.49 -19.99 -11.85
CA LEU A 462 13.34 -21.31 -11.23
C LEU A 462 14.27 -22.35 -11.86
N GLY A 463 14.43 -22.32 -13.19
CA GLY A 463 15.29 -23.24 -13.93
C GLY A 463 14.98 -24.72 -13.70
N ILE A 464 13.70 -25.08 -13.55
CA ILE A 464 13.27 -26.45 -13.21
C ILE A 464 13.43 -27.36 -14.44
N PRO A 465 14.28 -28.40 -14.38
CA PRO A 465 14.32 -29.42 -15.42
C PRO A 465 13.00 -30.22 -15.44
N LEU A 466 12.45 -30.50 -16.63
CA LEU A 466 11.16 -31.19 -16.73
C LEU A 466 11.25 -32.69 -16.37
N ASP A 467 12.44 -33.29 -16.50
CA ASP A 467 12.71 -34.70 -16.19
C ASP A 467 12.68 -35.01 -14.68
N ILE A 468 12.85 -34.00 -13.83
CA ILE A 468 12.70 -34.17 -12.37
C ILE A 468 11.26 -34.03 -11.87
N CYS A 469 10.31 -33.70 -12.76
CA CYS A 469 8.88 -33.62 -12.44
C CYS A 469 8.27 -35.03 -12.37
N GLN A 470 8.00 -35.50 -11.16
CA GLN A 470 7.42 -36.81 -10.91
C GLN A 470 5.89 -36.75 -10.94
N PRO A 471 5.19 -37.49 -11.83
CA PRO A 471 3.73 -37.54 -11.83
C PRO A 471 3.20 -38.17 -10.53
N MET A 472 2.05 -37.70 -10.07
CA MET A 472 1.43 -38.12 -8.81
C MET A 472 -0.06 -38.38 -9.01
N THR A 473 -0.59 -39.40 -8.33
CA THR A 473 -2.04 -39.67 -8.25
C THR A 473 -2.50 -39.72 -6.79
N GLY A 474 -3.79 -39.50 -6.55
CA GLY A 474 -4.37 -39.64 -5.23
C GLY A 474 -5.60 -38.77 -5.02
N LYS A 475 -5.95 -38.56 -3.75
CA LYS A 475 -7.13 -37.78 -3.37
C LYS A 475 -6.73 -36.35 -3.06
N VAL A 476 -7.47 -35.39 -3.60
CA VAL A 476 -7.34 -33.97 -3.31
C VAL A 476 -8.70 -33.42 -2.91
N PHE A 477 -8.76 -32.77 -1.76
CA PHE A 477 -9.95 -32.09 -1.26
C PHE A 477 -9.61 -30.63 -0.98
N SER A 478 -10.38 -29.70 -1.53
CA SER A 478 -10.23 -28.27 -1.26
C SER A 478 -11.53 -27.56 -1.60
N ARG A 479 -12.16 -26.92 -0.61
CA ARG A 479 -13.35 -26.10 -0.86
C ARG A 479 -12.99 -24.86 -1.68
N SER A 480 -11.84 -24.26 -1.36
CA SER A 480 -11.31 -23.11 -2.08
C SER A 480 -11.08 -23.40 -3.56
N ALA A 481 -10.52 -24.57 -3.90
CA ALA A 481 -10.34 -24.96 -5.31
C ALA A 481 -11.69 -25.23 -5.98
N THR A 482 -12.59 -26.00 -5.35
CA THR A 482 -13.92 -26.30 -5.90
C THR A 482 -14.72 -25.04 -6.22
N ASN A 483 -14.62 -23.97 -5.42
CA ASN A 483 -15.28 -22.70 -5.71
C ASN A 483 -14.79 -22.06 -7.01
N ILE A 484 -13.50 -22.23 -7.34
CA ILE A 484 -12.89 -21.70 -8.56
C ILE A 484 -13.14 -22.64 -9.74
N VAL A 485 -12.80 -23.92 -9.61
CA VAL A 485 -12.72 -24.88 -10.73
C VAL A 485 -13.98 -25.72 -10.91
N GLY A 486 -14.93 -25.65 -9.98
CA GLY A 486 -16.14 -26.47 -9.99
C GLY A 486 -15.82 -27.96 -9.80
N ASN A 487 -16.35 -28.78 -10.71
CA ASN A 487 -16.22 -30.25 -10.67
C ASN A 487 -15.01 -30.77 -11.46
N ALA A 488 -14.08 -29.89 -11.87
CA ALA A 488 -12.89 -30.31 -12.60
C ALA A 488 -12.02 -31.27 -11.78
N GLU A 489 -11.55 -32.33 -12.41
CA GLU A 489 -10.72 -33.34 -11.77
C GLU A 489 -9.26 -32.87 -11.63
N PRO A 490 -8.64 -33.02 -10.44
CA PRO A 490 -7.25 -32.65 -10.23
C PRO A 490 -6.30 -33.68 -10.83
N PHE A 491 -5.14 -33.20 -11.28
CA PHE A 491 -3.99 -34.04 -11.61
C PHE A 491 -2.71 -33.39 -11.10
N CYS A 492 -1.77 -34.21 -10.64
CA CYS A 492 -0.70 -33.74 -9.76
C CYS A 492 0.68 -34.15 -10.24
N PHE A 493 1.69 -33.36 -9.87
CA PHE A 493 3.09 -33.76 -9.98
C PHE A 493 3.92 -33.13 -8.87
N ARG A 494 5.09 -33.71 -8.61
CA ARG A 494 6.04 -33.25 -7.60
C ARG A 494 7.32 -32.76 -8.27
N VAL A 495 7.88 -31.68 -7.75
CA VAL A 495 9.28 -31.28 -7.99
C VAL A 495 10.04 -31.37 -6.66
N PRO A 496 11.04 -32.27 -6.53
CA PRO A 496 11.71 -32.51 -5.25
C PRO A 496 12.42 -31.28 -4.69
N HIS A 497 13.05 -30.49 -5.55
CA HIS A 497 13.85 -29.33 -5.16
C HIS A 497 13.85 -28.26 -6.26
N VAL A 498 13.77 -27.00 -5.86
CA VAL A 498 13.78 -25.84 -6.76
C VAL A 498 14.64 -24.72 -6.17
N GLN A 499 15.51 -24.15 -6.98
CA GLN A 499 16.26 -22.94 -6.64
C GLN A 499 15.45 -21.73 -7.10
N PHE A 500 14.83 -21.04 -6.15
CA PHE A 500 14.00 -19.87 -6.44
C PHE A 500 14.82 -18.59 -6.29
N LEU A 501 14.77 -17.74 -7.31
CA LEU A 501 15.19 -16.35 -7.24
C LEU A 501 14.05 -15.44 -7.71
N PHE A 502 13.65 -14.52 -6.84
CA PHE A 502 12.95 -13.32 -7.24
C PHE A 502 14.02 -12.24 -7.49
N ASP A 503 14.15 -11.79 -8.74
CA ASP A 503 15.22 -10.87 -9.12
C ASP A 503 14.80 -9.41 -8.94
N ARG A 504 13.72 -9.00 -9.61
CA ARG A 504 13.26 -7.61 -9.62
C ARG A 504 11.79 -7.47 -9.99
N GLU A 505 11.27 -6.28 -9.74
CA GLU A 505 9.96 -5.83 -10.22
C GLU A 505 10.16 -4.84 -11.37
N GLU A 506 9.44 -5.05 -12.47
CA GLU A 506 9.42 -4.20 -13.65
C GLU A 506 7.99 -3.68 -13.89
N TYR A 507 7.88 -2.52 -14.54
CA TYR A 507 6.61 -1.88 -14.81
C TYR A 507 6.44 -1.59 -16.29
N ASP A 508 5.36 -2.10 -16.87
CA ASP A 508 4.93 -1.76 -18.23
C ASP A 508 3.70 -0.85 -18.16
N ARG A 509 3.44 -0.10 -19.22
CA ARG A 509 2.26 0.76 -19.31
C ARG A 509 1.01 -0.09 -19.58
N LEU A 510 -0.05 0.15 -18.79
CA LEU A 510 -1.39 -0.41 -19.04
C LEU A 510 -2.04 0.24 -20.27
#